data_AF-A0A382UMF3-F1
#
_entry.id   AF-A0A382UMF3-F1
#
_cell.length_a   1.000
_cell.length_b   1.000
_cell.length_c   1.000
_cell.angle_alpha   90.00
_cell.angle_beta   90.00
_cell.angle_gamma   90.00
#
_symmetry.space_group_name_H-M   'P 1'
#
loop_
_entity.id
_entity.type
_entity.pdbx_description
1 polymer ?
#
loop_
_entity_poly.entity_id
_entity_poly.type
_entity_poly.pdbx_seq_one_letter_code
_entity_poly.pdbx_strand_id
1 'polypeptide(L)'
;MVTEGNEFKGIIEKIKDNVQKVIVGKSDAIDLVLISILCHGHILLEDVPGSGKTTLARAVSSSLDCTFGRIQFTPDLMPSDVL
;
A
#
# COMPACT_ATOMS: atom_id res chain seq x y z
N MET A 1 -18.17 21.90 -5.75
CA MET A 1 -16.70 21.98 -5.64
C MET A 1 -16.20 21.74 -4.21
N VAL A 2 -16.64 22.47 -3.17
CA VAL A 2 -16.16 22.23 -1.78
C VAL A 2 -16.63 20.89 -1.19
N THR A 3 -17.81 20.41 -1.58
CA THR A 3 -18.42 19.16 -1.06
C THR A 3 -17.69 17.90 -1.51
N GLU A 4 -17.22 17.85 -2.77
CA GLU A 4 -16.53 16.68 -3.35
C GLU A 4 -15.16 16.43 -2.69
N GLY A 5 -14.41 17.49 -2.41
CA GLY A 5 -13.11 17.37 -1.74
C GLY A 5 -13.22 16.82 -0.31
N ASN A 6 -14.34 17.10 0.38
CA ASN A 6 -14.57 16.63 1.74
C ASN A 6 -15.01 15.16 1.77
N GLU A 7 -15.78 14.72 0.78
CA GLU A 7 -16.13 13.30 0.61
C GLU A 7 -14.90 12.46 0.27
N PHE A 8 -14.07 12.92 -0.68
CA PHE A 8 -12.83 12.24 -1.04
C PHE A 8 -11.89 12.10 0.16
N LYS A 9 -11.69 13.20 0.91
CA LYS A 9 -10.91 13.16 2.15
C LYS A 9 -11.46 12.12 3.13
N GLY A 10 -12.78 12.07 3.32
CA GLY A 10 -13.42 11.09 4.20
C GLY A 10 -13.20 9.64 3.78
N ILE A 11 -13.13 9.36 2.48
CA ILE A 11 -12.81 8.02 1.95
C ILE A 11 -11.35 7.66 2.25
N ILE A 12 -10.41 8.57 2.01
CA ILE A 12 -8.98 8.35 2.28
C ILE A 12 -8.73 8.08 3.77
N GLU A 13 -9.36 8.85 4.67
CA GLU A 13 -9.25 8.62 6.11
C GLU A 13 -9.80 7.24 6.50
N LYS A 14 -10.94 6.81 5.94
CA LYS A 14 -11.48 5.46 6.19
C LYS A 14 -10.52 4.36 5.74
N ILE A 15 -9.86 4.52 4.60
CA ILE A 15 -8.86 3.57 4.10
C ILE A 15 -7.66 3.53 5.06
N LYS A 16 -7.14 4.69 5.45
CA LYS A 16 -6.02 4.82 6.38
C LYS A 16 -6.33 4.18 7.74
N ASP A 17 -7.50 4.48 8.30
CA ASP A 17 -7.97 3.89 9.55
C ASP A 17 -8.05 2.36 9.46
N ASN A 18 -8.49 1.82 8.33
CA ASN A 18 -8.59 0.39 8.14
C ASN A 18 -7.20 -0.28 8.08
N VAL A 19 -6.24 0.33 7.37
CA VAL A 19 -4.86 -0.16 7.29
C VAL A 19 -4.17 -0.08 8.66
N GLN A 20 -4.42 0.98 9.43
CA GLN A 20 -3.84 1.18 10.77
C GLN A 20 -4.32 0.16 11.82
N LYS A 21 -5.40 -0.59 11.57
CA LYS A 21 -5.79 -1.72 12.44
C LYS A 21 -4.79 -2.88 12.39
N VAL A 22 -4.02 -2.99 11.31
CA VAL A 22 -3.03 -4.06 11.08
C VAL A 22 -1.60 -3.53 11.16
N ILE A 23 -1.38 -2.30 10.71
CA ILE A 23 -0.06 -1.65 10.69
C ILE A 23 0.00 -0.57 11.78
N VAL A 24 0.75 -0.84 12.83
CA VAL A 24 0.92 0.09 13.97
C VAL A 24 2.12 1.00 13.74
N GLY A 25 1.96 2.30 14.01
CA GLY A 25 3.06 3.26 14.11
C GLY A 25 3.73 3.65 12.78
N LYS A 26 3.08 3.43 11.63
CA LYS A 26 3.63 3.77 10.29
C LYS A 26 2.70 4.65 9.45
N SER A 27 2.05 5.63 10.07
CA SER A 27 1.08 6.51 9.39
C SER A 27 1.68 7.22 8.17
N ASP A 28 2.92 7.74 8.27
CA ASP A 28 3.57 8.44 7.16
C ASP A 28 3.83 7.52 5.95
N ALA A 29 4.23 6.26 6.22
CA ALA A 29 4.42 5.28 5.15
C ALA A 29 3.09 4.91 4.48
N ILE A 30 2.00 4.82 5.25
CA ILE A 30 0.66 4.59 4.71
C ILE A 30 0.25 5.77 3.80
N ASP A 31 0.49 7.01 4.23
CA ASP A 31 0.18 8.20 3.44
C ASP A 31 0.94 8.21 2.11
N LEU A 32 2.26 7.96 2.14
CA LEU A 32 3.07 7.87 0.92
C LEU A 32 2.60 6.76 -0.02
N VAL A 33 2.14 5.63 0.53
CA VAL A 33 1.59 4.55 -0.28
C VAL A 33 0.30 4.97 -0.98
N LEU A 34 -0.62 5.59 -0.26
CA LEU A 34 -1.88 6.06 -0.83
C LEU A 34 -1.64 7.14 -1.88
N ILE A 35 -0.74 8.10 -1.61
CA ILE A 35 -0.34 9.13 -2.58
C ILE A 35 0.21 8.49 -3.85
N SER A 36 1.15 7.54 -3.73
CA SER A 36 1.74 6.89 -4.89
C SER A 36 0.70 6.16 -5.72
N ILE A 37 -0.24 5.43 -5.09
CA ILE A 37 -1.29 4.71 -5.81
C ILE A 37 -2.20 5.69 -6.57
N LEU A 38 -2.63 6.78 -5.92
CA LEU A 38 -3.46 7.81 -6.54
C LEU A 38 -2.76 8.52 -7.71
N CYS A 39 -1.44 8.62 -7.67
CA CYS A 39 -0.61 9.18 -8.72
C CYS A 39 -0.16 8.15 -9.78
N HIS A 40 -0.61 6.90 -9.71
CA HIS A 40 -0.14 5.79 -10.56
C HIS A 40 1.39 5.57 -10.52
N GLY A 41 2.01 5.83 -9.38
CA GLY A 41 3.44 5.67 -9.14
C GLY A 41 3.81 4.30 -8.56
N HIS A 42 5.12 4.07 -8.43
CA HIS A 42 5.71 2.89 -7.81
C HIS A 42 6.45 3.25 -6.52
N ILE A 43 6.51 2.30 -5.59
CA ILE A 43 7.09 2.51 -4.26
C ILE A 43 8.19 1.49 -4.02
N LEU A 44 9.32 1.98 -3.52
CA LEU A 44 10.35 1.15 -2.91
C LEU A 44 10.24 1.26 -1.39
N LEU A 45 9.96 0.13 -0.72
CA LEU A 45 9.90 0.07 0.74
C LEU A 45 11.24 -0.46 1.28
N GLU A 46 12.13 0.46 1.67
CA GLU A 46 13.41 0.13 2.30
C GLU A 46 13.26 0.14 3.82
N ASP A 47 13.48 -1.01 4.46
CA ASP A 47 13.40 -1.16 5.91
C ASP A 47 14.01 -2.51 6.31
N VAL A 48 14.26 -2.75 7.60
CA VAL A 48 14.83 -4.02 8.10
C VAL A 48 13.89 -5.22 7.92
N PRO A 49 14.42 -6.46 7.80
CA PRO A 49 13.58 -7.65 7.72
C PRO A 49 12.59 -7.76 8.89
N GLY A 50 11.37 -8.23 8.62
CA GLY A 50 10.32 -8.38 9.64
C GLY A 50 9.53 -7.11 9.98
N SER A 51 9.84 -5.96 9.38
CA SER A 51 9.18 -4.68 9.68
C SER A 51 7.76 -4.49 9.11
N GLY A 52 7.13 -5.55 8.61
CA GLY A 52 5.75 -5.51 8.12
C GLY A 52 5.55 -4.97 6.69
N LYS A 53 6.60 -4.85 5.86
CA LYS A 53 6.50 -4.38 4.46
C LYS A 53 5.44 -5.15 3.63
N THR A 54 5.50 -6.48 3.65
CA THR A 54 4.52 -7.33 2.97
C THR A 54 3.12 -7.17 3.56
N THR A 55 3.03 -7.00 4.88
CA THR A 55 1.76 -6.80 5.58
C THR A 55 1.12 -5.47 5.18
N LEU A 56 1.92 -4.41 5.04
CA LEU A 56 1.47 -3.10 4.59
C LEU A 56 0.87 -3.19 3.19
N ALA A 57 1.61 -3.78 2.24
CA ALA A 57 1.14 -3.93 0.87
C ALA A 57 -0.18 -4.73 0.80
N ARG A 58 -0.29 -5.82 1.59
CA ARG A 58 -1.52 -6.63 1.67
C ARG A 58 -2.68 -5.88 2.33
N ALA A 59 -2.44 -5.14 3.41
CA ALA A 59 -3.47 -4.40 4.12
C ALA A 59 -4.05 -3.27 3.25
N VAL A 60 -3.19 -2.60 2.49
CA VAL A 60 -3.60 -1.57 1.52
C VAL A 60 -4.42 -2.19 0.40
N SER A 61 -3.94 -3.28 -0.23
CA SER A 61 -4.70 -3.93 -1.31
C SER A 61 -6.08 -4.40 -0.86
N SER A 62 -6.17 -4.99 0.35
CA SER A 62 -7.46 -5.42 0.91
C SER A 62 -8.40 -4.25 1.25
N SER A 63 -7.85 -3.09 1.63
CA SER A 63 -8.66 -1.90 1.94
C SER A 63 -9.18 -1.18 0.68
N LEU A 64 -8.51 -1.40 -0.46
CA LEU A 64 -8.85 -0.83 -1.77
C LEU A 64 -9.54 -1.82 -2.72
N ASP A 65 -9.86 -3.02 -2.24
CA ASP A 65 -10.41 -4.12 -3.05
C ASP A 65 -9.56 -4.45 -4.30
N CYS A 66 -8.24 -4.42 -4.14
CA CYS A 66 -7.26 -4.73 -5.19
C CYS A 66 -6.75 -6.17 -5.06
N THR A 67 -6.31 -6.73 -6.19
CA THR A 67 -5.56 -7.99 -6.20
C THR A 67 -4.17 -7.81 -5.61
N PHE A 68 -3.75 -8.73 -4.74
CA PHE A 68 -2.41 -8.75 -4.17
C PHE A 68 -1.56 -9.85 -4.78
N GLY A 69 -0.49 -9.46 -5.49
CA GLY A 69 0.56 -10.37 -5.96
C GLY A 69 1.85 -10.18 -5.18
N ARG A 70 2.58 -11.28 -4.91
CA ARG A 70 3.92 -11.22 -4.30
C ARG A 70 4.86 -12.11 -5.08
N ILE A 71 5.97 -11.54 -5.53
CA ILE A 71 7.07 -12.24 -6.16
C ILE A 71 8.29 -12.11 -5.24
N GLN A 72 8.86 -13.25 -4.85
CA GLN A 72 10.11 -13.27 -4.10
C GLN A 72 11.26 -13.28 -5.09
N PHE A 73 12.10 -12.25 -5.04
CA PHE A 73 13.32 -12.21 -5.83
C PHE A 73 14.29 -13.26 -5.27
N THR A 74 14.73 -14.15 -6.15
CA THR A 74 15.77 -15.16 -5.94
C THR A 74 16.80 -15.00 -7.06
N PRO A 75 18.06 -15.47 -6.87
CA PRO A 75 19.09 -15.35 -7.91
C PRO A 75 18.71 -16.08 -9.22
N ASP A 76 17.82 -17.07 -9.14
CA ASP A 76 17.39 -17.88 -10.28
C ASP A 76 16.11 -17.36 -10.95
N LEU A 77 15.52 -16.26 -10.47
CA LEU A 77 14.28 -15.72 -11.02
C LEU A 77 14.49 -15.24 -12.46
N MET A 78 13.72 -15.80 -13.41
CA MET A 78 13.78 -15.44 -14.83
C MET A 78 12.69 -14.41 -15.17
N PRO A 79 12.87 -13.56 -16.20
CA PRO A 79 11.83 -12.64 -16.64
C PRO A 79 10.50 -13.33 -17.00
N SER A 80 10.56 -14.58 -17.46
CA SER A 80 9.39 -15.41 -17.76
C SER A 80 8.56 -15.80 -16.53
N ASP A 81 9.12 -15.68 -15.33
CA ASP A 81 8.41 -15.98 -14.08
C ASP A 81 7.56 -14.80 -13.57
N VAL A 82 7.66 -13.65 -14.25
CA VAL A 82 6.95 -12.40 -13.95
C VAL A 82 6.03 -12.08 -15.14
N LEU A 83 4.90 -12.79 -15.24
CA LEU A 83 3.86 -12.59 -16.26
C LEU A 83 2.54 -12.12 -15.64
#